data_AF-A0AAN5SER7-F1
#
_entry.id   AF-A0AAN5SER7-F1
#
_cell.length_a   1.000
_cell.length_b   1.000
_cell.length_c   1.000
_cell.angle_alpha   90.00
_cell.angle_beta   90.00
_cell.angle_gamma   90.00
#
_symmetry.space_group_name_H-M   'P 1'
#
loop_
_entity.id
_entity.type
_entity.pdbx_description
1 polymer ?
#
loop_
_entity_poly.entity_id
_entity_poly.type
_entity_poly.pdbx_seq_one_letter_code
_entity_poly.pdbx_strand_id
1 'polypeptide(L)'
;MTVPNFLRENTELKLKKLNKVDEFGAYFSIPFVTDVHNAETTTYKWLNSIKVIEEVNKRKNINYILTGGDYINNHENKEEVIKRLKNFKDRFEDRSNLFITLGNHDDNSNYKDFSKVITHEEMKKLMFSDMQDVTFGNGL
;
A
#
# COMPACT_ATOMS: atom_id res chain seq x y z
N MET A 1 9.43 -19.44 10.48
CA MET A 1 9.25 -18.56 11.66
C MET A 1 7.77 -18.43 11.96
N THR A 2 7.38 -18.63 13.22
CA THR A 2 6.01 -18.43 13.71
C THR A 2 5.75 -16.94 13.94
N VAL A 3 4.54 -16.47 13.62
CA VAL A 3 4.14 -15.08 13.83
C VAL A 3 4.03 -14.80 15.34
N PRO A 4 4.64 -13.72 15.86
CA PRO A 4 4.49 -13.33 17.27
C PRO A 4 3.02 -13.18 17.70
N ASN A 5 2.66 -13.72 18.86
CA ASN A 5 1.27 -13.76 19.35
C ASN A 5 0.62 -12.36 19.44
N PHE A 6 1.35 -11.35 19.90
CA PHE A 6 0.84 -9.98 20.07
C PHE A 6 0.33 -9.36 18.75
N LEU A 7 0.88 -9.78 17.61
CA LEU A 7 0.48 -9.28 16.29
C LEU A 7 -0.84 -9.88 15.83
N ARG A 8 -1.01 -11.18 16.05
CA ARG A 8 -2.27 -11.86 15.80
C ARG A 8 -3.37 -11.24 16.67
N GLU A 9 -3.10 -11.06 17.95
CA GLU A 9 -4.04 -10.47 18.92
C GLU A 9 -4.45 -9.03 18.54
N ASN A 10 -3.48 -8.19 18.18
CA ASN A 10 -3.76 -6.81 17.75
C ASN A 10 -4.64 -6.76 16.49
N THR A 11 -4.34 -7.62 15.51
CA THR A 11 -5.15 -7.73 14.27
C THR A 11 -6.58 -8.16 14.59
N GLU A 12 -6.76 -9.17 15.44
CA GLU A 12 -8.09 -9.64 15.86
C GLU A 12 -8.88 -8.56 16.64
N LEU A 13 -8.22 -7.77 17.49
CA LEU A 13 -8.86 -6.65 18.18
C LEU A 13 -9.38 -5.58 17.22
N LYS A 14 -8.58 -5.21 16.21
CA LYS A 14 -8.99 -4.26 15.17
C LYS A 14 -10.19 -4.78 14.36
N LEU A 15 -10.17 -6.06 13.97
CA LEU A 15 -11.28 -6.70 13.25
C LEU A 15 -12.57 -6.74 14.07
N LYS A 16 -12.47 -7.01 15.38
CA LYS A 16 -13.61 -6.94 16.31
C LYS A 16 -14.16 -5.53 16.43
N LYS A 17 -13.30 -4.50 16.46
CA LYS A 17 -13.74 -3.10 16.46
C LYS A 17 -14.51 -2.76 15.18
N LEU A 18 -14.04 -3.24 14.03
CA LEU A 18 -14.75 -3.12 12.74
C LEU A 18 -16.05 -3.95 12.67
N ASN A 19 -16.34 -4.84 13.63
CA ASN A 19 -17.59 -5.62 13.69
C ASN A 19 -18.64 -5.00 14.62
N LYS A 20 -18.26 -4.03 15.46
CA LYS A 20 -19.24 -3.29 16.27
C LYS A 20 -19.94 -2.33 15.32
N VAL A 21 -21.13 -2.68 14.87
CA VAL A 21 -22.04 -1.85 14.07
C VAL A 21 -22.41 -0.60 14.87
N ASP A 22 -22.42 0.58 14.25
CA ASP A 22 -23.06 1.75 14.84
C ASP A 22 -24.57 1.62 14.64
N GLU A 23 -25.33 2.51 15.29
CA GLU A 23 -26.80 2.41 15.38
C GLU A 23 -27.51 2.45 14.00
N PHE A 24 -26.80 2.76 12.91
CA PHE A 24 -27.37 3.02 11.59
C PHE A 24 -27.03 1.96 10.52
N GLY A 25 -26.28 0.91 10.87
CA GLY A 25 -26.17 -0.28 10.03
C GLY A 25 -25.38 -0.13 8.72
N ALA A 26 -24.78 1.03 8.44
CA ALA A 26 -24.02 1.29 7.22
C ALA A 26 -22.66 1.91 7.53
N TYR A 27 -21.58 1.11 7.40
CA TYR A 27 -20.22 1.63 7.52
C TYR A 27 -19.62 1.95 6.17
N PHE A 28 -19.12 3.18 6.05
CA PHE A 28 -18.05 3.49 5.12
C PHE A 28 -16.71 3.31 5.85
N SER A 29 -15.94 2.28 5.49
CA SER A 29 -14.61 2.02 6.04
C SER A 29 -13.57 2.18 4.94
N ILE A 30 -12.59 3.04 5.13
CA ILE A 30 -11.39 3.13 4.29
C ILE A 30 -10.17 2.81 5.15
N PRO A 31 -9.50 1.65 4.94
CA PRO A 31 -8.17 1.42 5.42
C PRO A 31 -7.23 2.48 4.85
N PHE A 32 -6.57 3.20 5.75
CA PHE A 32 -5.53 4.14 5.41
C PHE A 32 -4.18 3.61 5.89
N VAL A 33 -3.21 3.53 4.98
CA VAL A 33 -1.84 3.09 5.29
C VAL A 33 -0.81 4.00 4.69
N THR A 34 0.12 4.47 5.51
CA THR A 34 1.25 5.33 5.16
C THR A 34 2.57 4.60 5.43
N ASP A 35 3.69 5.17 4.98
CA ASP A 35 5.05 4.70 5.28
C ASP A 35 5.18 3.21 4.93
N VAL A 36 4.72 2.85 3.73
CA VAL A 36 4.47 1.44 3.37
C VAL A 36 5.77 0.62 3.39
N HIS A 37 6.87 1.21 2.96
CA HIS A 37 8.24 0.70 2.90
C HIS A 37 8.25 -0.80 2.62
N ASN A 38 7.71 -1.18 1.45
CA ASN A 38 7.19 -2.51 1.16
C ASN A 38 8.29 -3.60 1.00
N ALA A 39 9.43 -3.50 1.67
CA ALA A 39 10.51 -4.49 1.59
C ALA A 39 10.03 -5.87 2.08
N GLU A 40 9.65 -6.74 1.13
CA GLU A 40 9.24 -8.14 1.37
C GLU A 40 10.34 -9.01 2.00
N THR A 41 11.55 -8.46 2.14
CA THR A 41 12.77 -9.09 2.62
C THR A 41 13.01 -8.92 4.12
N THR A 42 12.19 -8.14 4.83
CA THR A 42 12.38 -7.91 6.27
C THR A 42 11.94 -9.10 7.13
N THR A 43 12.60 -9.29 8.28
CA THR A 43 12.37 -10.37 9.27
C THR A 43 10.90 -10.50 9.69
N TYR A 44 10.10 -9.43 9.53
CA TYR A 44 8.68 -9.40 9.84
C TYR A 44 7.81 -9.25 8.59
N LYS A 45 8.00 -10.13 7.57
CA LYS A 45 7.19 -10.19 6.34
C LYS A 45 5.66 -10.22 6.55
N TRP A 46 5.17 -10.46 7.77
CA TRP A 46 3.75 -10.47 8.16
C TRP A 46 3.27 -9.13 8.75
N LEU A 47 4.19 -8.27 9.18
CA LEU A 47 3.93 -6.88 9.59
C LEU A 47 3.91 -5.89 8.43
N ASN A 48 4.21 -6.40 7.24
CA ASN A 48 4.03 -5.64 6.02
C ASN A 48 2.59 -5.11 5.99
N SER A 49 2.46 -3.79 6.05
CA SER A 49 1.20 -3.07 6.21
C SER A 49 0.19 -3.48 5.12
N ILE A 50 0.68 -3.79 3.92
CA ILE A 50 -0.12 -4.27 2.80
C ILE A 50 -0.80 -5.60 3.09
N LYS A 51 -0.08 -6.57 3.68
CA LYS A 51 -0.68 -7.88 4.02
C LYS A 51 -1.73 -7.77 5.10
N VAL A 52 -1.54 -6.85 6.05
CA VAL A 52 -2.54 -6.59 7.09
C VAL A 52 -3.82 -6.04 6.45
N ILE A 53 -3.72 -5.08 5.52
CA ILE A 53 -4.88 -4.58 4.78
C ILE A 53 -5.51 -5.70 3.96
N GLU A 54 -4.72 -6.52 3.26
CA GLU A 54 -5.21 -7.64 2.45
C GLU A 54 -6.08 -8.59 3.29
N GLU A 55 -5.62 -8.97 4.48
CA GLU A 55 -6.36 -9.83 5.41
C GLU A 55 -7.60 -9.15 6.00
N VAL A 56 -7.54 -7.85 6.30
CA VAL A 56 -8.72 -7.09 6.74
C VAL A 56 -9.76 -7.06 5.63
N ASN A 57 -9.34 -6.76 4.40
CA ASN A 57 -10.22 -6.63 3.26
C ASN A 57 -10.89 -7.97 2.89
N LYS A 58 -10.13 -9.09 2.90
CA LYS A 58 -10.69 -10.45 2.73
C LYS A 58 -11.86 -10.76 3.67
N ARG A 59 -11.82 -10.25 4.90
CA ARG A 59 -12.81 -10.53 5.95
C ARG A 59 -13.96 -9.53 6.00
N LYS A 60 -13.76 -8.33 5.45
CA LYS A 60 -14.68 -7.19 5.60
C LYS A 60 -15.28 -6.69 4.29
N ASN A 61 -14.76 -7.16 3.15
CA ASN A 61 -15.19 -6.75 1.81
C ASN A 61 -15.20 -5.22 1.66
N ILE A 62 -14.06 -4.60 1.89
CA ILE A 62 -13.94 -3.15 1.88
C ILE A 62 -13.79 -2.67 0.43
N ASN A 63 -14.65 -1.76 -0.01
CA ASN A 63 -14.65 -1.31 -1.40
C ASN A 63 -13.54 -0.32 -1.76
N TYR A 64 -12.92 0.32 -0.77
CA TYR A 64 -11.96 1.41 -0.99
C TYR A 64 -10.77 1.30 -0.03
N ILE A 65 -9.56 1.45 -0.56
CA ILE A 65 -8.31 1.51 0.22
C ILE A 65 -7.59 2.79 -0.16
N LEU A 66 -7.10 3.53 0.84
CA LEU A 66 -6.26 4.71 0.62
C LEU A 66 -4.85 4.43 1.14
N THR A 67 -3.85 4.82 0.39
CA THR A 67 -2.45 4.71 0.79
C THR A 67 -1.76 6.06 0.72
N GLY A 68 -0.90 6.33 1.72
CA GLY A 68 -0.21 7.59 1.98
C GLY A 68 1.16 7.73 1.31
N GLY A 69 1.65 6.67 0.64
CA GLY A 69 2.94 6.67 -0.05
C GLY A 69 4.06 5.96 0.69
N ASP A 70 5.30 6.24 0.26
CA ASP A 70 6.56 5.67 0.75
C ASP A 70 6.65 4.16 0.57
N TYR A 71 6.32 3.65 -0.62
CA TYR A 71 6.42 2.23 -1.01
C TYR A 71 7.85 1.73 -1.13
N ILE A 72 8.81 2.64 -1.23
CA ILE A 72 10.20 2.37 -1.51
C ILE A 72 11.05 2.83 -0.33
N ASN A 73 12.11 2.07 -0.03
CA ASN A 73 13.20 2.49 0.82
C ASN A 73 14.35 3.04 -0.02
N ASN A 74 15.18 3.84 0.65
CA ASN A 74 16.44 4.30 0.08
C ASN A 74 17.33 3.10 -0.32
N HIS A 75 18.02 3.19 -1.46
CA HIS A 75 18.98 2.20 -1.95
C HIS A 75 18.41 0.86 -2.49
N GLU A 76 17.20 0.85 -3.04
CA GLU A 76 16.64 -0.37 -3.64
C GLU A 76 16.91 -0.49 -5.15
N ASN A 77 17.02 -1.72 -5.65
CA ASN A 77 17.19 -2.00 -7.08
C ASN A 77 15.88 -1.71 -7.85
N LYS A 78 16.00 -0.97 -8.96
CA LYS A 78 14.86 -0.59 -9.82
C LYS A 78 13.96 -1.75 -10.24
N GLU A 79 14.53 -2.89 -10.69
CA GLU A 79 13.73 -4.02 -11.18
C GLU A 79 12.90 -4.65 -10.06
N GLU A 80 13.50 -4.81 -8.87
CA GLU A 80 12.83 -5.34 -7.69
C GLU A 80 11.69 -4.42 -7.23
N VAL A 81 11.94 -3.11 -7.25
CA VAL A 81 10.94 -2.09 -6.93
C VAL A 81 9.78 -2.15 -7.92
N ILE A 82 10.04 -2.16 -9.23
CA ILE A 82 8.99 -2.25 -10.25
C ILE A 82 8.15 -3.52 -10.05
N LYS A 83 8.79 -4.67 -9.86
CA LYS A 83 8.09 -5.95 -9.63
C LYS A 83 7.19 -5.87 -8.40
N ARG A 84 7.68 -5.27 -7.32
CA ARG A 84 6.92 -5.13 -6.08
C ARG A 84 5.73 -4.19 -6.22
N LEU A 85 5.89 -3.06 -6.89
CA LEU A 85 4.81 -2.09 -7.11
C LEU A 85 3.68 -2.69 -7.97
N LYS A 86 4.02 -3.48 -9.01
CA LYS A 86 3.04 -4.27 -9.77
C LYS A 86 2.28 -5.23 -8.87
N ASN A 87 3.02 -6.07 -8.14
CA ASN A 87 2.41 -7.02 -7.19
C ASN A 87 1.55 -6.36 -6.11
N PHE A 88 1.78 -5.08 -5.78
CA PHE A 88 0.95 -4.35 -4.82
C PHE A 88 -0.44 -4.05 -5.38
N LYS A 89 -0.54 -3.59 -6.63
CA LYS A 89 -1.83 -3.30 -7.28
C LYS A 89 -2.64 -4.57 -7.50
N ASP A 90 -2.01 -5.61 -8.02
CA ASP A 90 -2.64 -6.91 -8.32
C ASP A 90 -3.30 -7.56 -7.09
N ARG A 91 -2.84 -7.24 -5.86
CA ARG A 91 -3.43 -7.76 -4.61
C ARG A 91 -4.85 -7.25 -4.35
N PHE A 92 -5.22 -6.09 -4.89
CA PHE A 92 -6.46 -5.41 -4.58
C PHE A 92 -7.39 -5.23 -5.79
N GLU A 93 -6.88 -5.45 -7.01
CA GLU A 93 -7.57 -5.19 -8.29
C GLU A 93 -9.00 -5.78 -8.34
N ASP A 94 -9.19 -7.03 -7.91
CA ASP A 94 -10.50 -7.69 -7.97
C ASP A 94 -11.43 -7.40 -6.77
N ARG A 95 -10.99 -6.61 -5.78
CA ARG A 95 -11.65 -6.54 -4.46
C ARG A 95 -11.94 -5.13 -3.99
N SER A 96 -11.11 -4.16 -4.35
CA SER A 96 -11.21 -2.79 -3.87
C SER A 96 -10.70 -1.80 -4.89
N ASN A 97 -11.31 -0.63 -4.92
CA ASN A 97 -10.72 0.53 -5.56
C ASN A 97 -9.56 1.03 -4.68
N LEU A 98 -8.37 1.12 -5.27
CA LEU A 98 -7.16 1.50 -4.59
C LEU A 98 -6.80 2.94 -4.94
N PHE A 99 -6.77 3.82 -3.93
CA PHE A 99 -6.30 5.19 -4.06
C PHE A 99 -4.87 5.30 -3.54
N ILE A 100 -3.97 5.67 -4.44
CA ILE A 100 -2.53 5.74 -4.21
C ILE A 100 -2.13 7.20 -4.08
N THR A 101 -1.31 7.52 -3.08
CA THR A 101 -0.55 8.78 -3.04
C THR A 101 0.93 8.46 -3.05
N LEU A 102 1.76 9.43 -3.44
CA LEU A 102 3.21 9.31 -3.43
C LEU A 102 3.77 10.00 -2.18
N GLY A 103 4.77 9.40 -1.56
CA GLY A 103 5.49 9.93 -0.41
C GLY A 103 6.89 10.45 -0.79
N ASN A 104 7.64 10.96 0.18
CA ASN A 104 8.95 11.55 -0.08
C ASN A 104 10.07 10.52 -0.36
N HIS A 105 9.87 9.25 -0.02
CA HIS A 105 10.80 8.15 -0.29
C HIS A 105 10.53 7.43 -1.62
N ASP A 106 9.42 7.75 -2.28
CA ASP A 106 9.02 7.13 -3.55
C ASP A 106 9.84 7.60 -4.76
N ASP A 107 10.68 8.61 -4.57
CA ASP A 107 11.68 9.04 -5.54
C ASP A 107 13.10 8.86 -5.02
N ASN A 108 13.77 7.89 -5.61
CA ASN A 108 15.17 7.60 -5.35
C ASN A 108 16.11 8.34 -6.35
N SER A 109 15.64 9.36 -7.07
CA SER A 109 16.44 10.17 -8.00
C SER A 109 17.69 10.80 -7.38
N ASN A 110 17.69 11.01 -6.07
CA ASN A 110 18.85 11.51 -5.32
C ASN A 110 20.12 10.64 -5.46
N TYR A 111 20.00 9.39 -5.93
CA TYR A 111 21.14 8.48 -6.18
C TYR A 111 21.98 8.79 -7.43
N LYS A 112 21.61 9.81 -8.23
CA LYS A 112 22.33 10.29 -9.43
C LYS A 112 22.50 9.27 -10.58
N ASP A 113 22.21 7.97 -10.39
CA ASP A 113 22.20 6.94 -11.44
C ASP A 113 20.76 6.48 -11.75
N PHE A 114 20.11 7.21 -12.66
CA PHE A 114 18.73 6.96 -13.09
C PHE A 114 18.51 5.61 -13.79
N SER A 115 19.58 4.92 -14.20
CA SER A 115 19.47 3.57 -14.76
C SER A 115 19.17 2.53 -13.67
N LYS A 116 19.51 2.82 -12.41
CA LYS A 116 19.42 1.90 -11.27
C LYS A 116 18.33 2.25 -10.27
N VAL A 117 17.68 3.39 -10.43
CA VAL A 117 16.59 3.85 -9.56
C VAL A 117 15.31 4.13 -10.35
N ILE A 118 14.18 4.01 -9.67
CA ILE A 118 12.88 4.45 -10.21
C ILE A 118 12.71 5.94 -9.91
N THR A 119 12.18 6.66 -10.89
CA THR A 119 11.82 8.08 -10.78
C THR A 119 10.33 8.24 -10.45
N HIS A 120 9.94 9.41 -9.92
CA HIS A 120 8.53 9.76 -9.78
C HIS A 120 7.72 9.58 -11.07
N GLU A 121 8.26 9.94 -12.23
CA GLU A 121 7.55 9.80 -13.51
C GLU A 121 7.30 8.34 -13.91
N GLU A 122 8.28 7.47 -13.67
CA GLU A 122 8.12 6.03 -13.90
C GLU A 122 7.13 5.42 -12.91
N MET A 123 7.19 5.86 -11.65
CA MET A 123 6.25 5.41 -10.62
C MET A 123 4.83 5.88 -10.92
N LYS A 124 4.64 7.12 -11.37
CA LYS A 124 3.34 7.64 -11.79
C LYS A 124 2.74 6.78 -12.91
N LYS A 125 3.52 6.49 -13.95
CA LYS A 125 3.09 5.65 -15.07
C LYS A 125 2.70 4.24 -14.62
N LEU A 126 3.40 3.68 -13.64
CA LEU A 126 3.13 2.32 -13.15
C LEU A 126 1.93 2.27 -12.21
N MET A 127 1.87 3.18 -11.25
CA MET A 127 0.93 3.15 -10.13
C MET A 127 -0.42 3.75 -10.50
N PHE A 128 -0.46 4.68 -11.44
CA PHE A 128 -1.65 5.41 -11.87
C PHE A 128 -2.02 5.12 -13.33
N SER A 129 -1.52 4.01 -13.89
CA SER A 129 -1.76 3.58 -15.28
C SER A 129 -3.24 3.43 -15.66
N ASP A 130 -4.08 3.19 -14.66
CA ASP A 130 -5.53 2.99 -14.66
C ASP A 130 -6.31 4.27 -14.38
N MET A 131 -5.63 5.34 -13.94
CA MET A 131 -6.23 6.65 -13.66
C MET A 131 -6.08 7.62 -14.84
N GLN A 132 -6.09 7.12 -16.09
CA GLN A 132 -5.84 7.92 -17.30
C GLN A 132 -6.81 9.09 -17.49
N ASP A 133 -7.96 9.07 -16.81
CA ASP A 133 -8.97 10.15 -16.84
C ASP A 133 -8.77 11.19 -15.72
N VAL A 134 -7.76 11.04 -14.86
CA VAL A 134 -7.44 12.00 -13.80
C VAL A 134 -6.27 12.85 -14.26
N THR A 135 -6.56 14.03 -14.82
CA THR A 135 -5.54 15.07 -14.96
C THR A 135 -5.02 15.40 -13.57
N PHE A 136 -3.80 14.96 -13.26
CA PHE A 136 -3.04 15.52 -12.14
C PHE A 136 -2.88 17.01 -12.43
N GLY A 137 -3.67 17.83 -11.75
CA GLY A 137 -3.42 19.26 -11.74
C GLY A 137 -1.98 19.47 -11.32
N ASN A 138 -1.28 20.38 -11.99
CA ASN A 138 0.07 20.82 -11.64
C ASN A 138 0.04 21.56 -10.28
N GLY A 139 -0.26 20.82 -9.21
CA GLY A 139 -0.26 21.27 -7.84
C GLY A 139 1.19 21.47 -7.40
N LEU A 140 1.54 22.75 -7.32
CA LEU A 140 2.70 23.40 -6.70
C LEU A 140 3.43 22.58 -5.63
#